data_AF-A0A7L3LS45-F1
#
_entry.id   AF-A0A7L3LS45-F1
#
_cell.length_a   1.000
_cell.length_b   1.000
_cell.length_c   1.000
_cell.angle_alpha   90.00
_cell.angle_beta   90.00
_cell.angle_gamma   90.00
#
_symmetry.space_group_name_H-M   'P 1'
#
loop_
_entity.id
_entity.type
_entity.pdbx_description
1 polymer ?
#
loop_
_entity_poly.entity_id
_entity_poly.type
_entity_poly.pdbx_seq_one_letter_code
_entity_poly.pdbx_strand_id
1 'polypeptide(L)'
;GTRESAFVYALSAAAISHTIARACTTGDLPGCSCGPIPGETPGPGYRWGGCADNLNYGLIMGSKFSDAPMKMKKSGSQANKLMHLHNSEVGRQVLKASLEMKCKCHGVSGSCSIKTCWKGLQELRDIALDLKNKYLSATKVVHRPMGTRKYLVPKDIDIRPVKETELIYLQSSPDFCMKNEKVGSHGTQDR
;
A
#
# COMPACT_ATOMS: atom_id res chain seq x y z
N GLY A 1 17.55 -5.03 4.38
CA GLY A 1 16.15 -4.78 4.81
C GLY A 1 16.13 -3.60 5.76
N THR A 2 16.38 -2.41 5.23
CA THR A 2 16.37 -1.15 5.98
C THR A 2 14.97 -0.56 6.06
N ARG A 3 14.82 0.51 6.84
CA ARG A 3 13.55 1.23 6.97
C ARG A 3 13.06 1.80 5.63
N GLU A 4 13.97 2.28 4.80
CA GLU A 4 13.68 2.83 3.47
C GLU A 4 13.17 1.73 2.55
N SER A 5 13.79 0.54 2.60
CA SER A 5 13.30 -0.61 1.84
C SER A 5 11.88 -0.99 2.26
N ALA A 6 11.55 -0.94 3.56
CA ALA A 6 10.19 -1.22 4.03
C ALA A 6 9.15 -0.30 3.39
N PHE A 7 9.45 1.01 3.35
CA PHE A 7 8.60 1.99 2.69
C PHE A 7 8.48 1.76 1.19
N VAL A 8 9.58 1.48 0.48
CA VAL A 8 9.57 1.25 -0.98
C VAL A 8 8.68 0.06 -1.34
N TYR A 9 8.79 -1.07 -0.62
CA TYR A 9 7.94 -2.23 -0.90
C TYR A 9 6.45 -1.94 -0.63
N ALA A 10 6.15 -1.26 0.48
CA ALA A 10 4.78 -0.88 0.82
C ALA A 10 4.18 0.08 -0.22
N LEU A 11 4.90 1.14 -0.59
CA LEU A 11 4.46 2.10 -1.59
C LEU A 11 4.31 1.45 -2.96
N SER A 12 5.23 0.57 -3.36
CA SER A 12 5.16 -0.11 -4.65
C SER A 12 3.94 -1.01 -4.73
N ALA A 13 3.68 -1.82 -3.69
CA ALA A 13 2.51 -2.70 -3.66
C ALA A 13 1.19 -1.91 -3.68
N ALA A 14 1.12 -0.79 -2.95
CA ALA A 14 -0.01 0.13 -2.98
C ALA A 14 -0.18 0.76 -4.36
N ALA A 15 0.89 1.33 -4.94
CA ALA A 15 0.85 2.01 -6.23
C ALA A 15 0.45 1.08 -7.38
N ILE A 16 1.00 -0.13 -7.43
CA ILE A 16 0.63 -1.11 -8.47
C ILE A 16 -0.86 -1.45 -8.36
N SER A 17 -1.34 -1.73 -7.14
CA SER A 17 -2.74 -2.08 -6.91
C SER A 17 -3.69 -0.91 -7.20
N HIS A 18 -3.28 0.33 -6.86
CA HIS A 18 -4.00 1.57 -7.13
C HIS A 18 -4.13 1.82 -8.63
N THR A 19 -3.02 1.76 -9.37
CA THR A 19 -3.00 1.99 -10.82
C THR A 19 -3.85 0.96 -11.55
N ILE A 20 -3.78 -0.32 -11.18
CA ILE A 20 -4.62 -1.37 -11.79
C ILE A 20 -6.11 -1.11 -11.50
N ALA A 21 -6.47 -0.76 -10.26
CA ALA A 21 -7.85 -0.49 -9.88
C ALA A 21 -8.46 0.68 -10.69
N ARG A 22 -7.67 1.73 -10.93
CA ARG A 22 -8.08 2.90 -11.74
C ARG A 22 -8.06 2.61 -13.24
N ALA A 23 -7.13 1.79 -13.74
CA ALA A 23 -7.10 1.39 -15.15
C ALA A 23 -8.36 0.59 -15.55
N CYS A 24 -8.96 -0.13 -14.60
CA CYS A 24 -10.26 -0.79 -14.80
C CYS A 24 -11.42 0.21 -14.96
N THR A 25 -11.34 1.40 -14.37
CA THR A 25 -12.42 2.40 -14.45
C THR A 25 -12.30 3.31 -15.64
N THR A 26 -11.07 3.58 -16.09
CA THR A 26 -10.82 4.33 -17.33
C THR A 26 -11.03 3.48 -18.57
N GLY A 27 -11.03 2.15 -18.44
CA GLY A 27 -11.14 1.22 -19.56
C GLY A 27 -9.81 0.91 -20.25
N ASP A 28 -8.68 1.36 -19.66
CA ASP A 28 -7.33 1.12 -20.20
C ASP A 28 -6.89 -0.35 -20.06
N LEU A 29 -7.48 -1.08 -19.11
CA LEU A 29 -7.15 -2.49 -18.86
C LEU A 29 -8.30 -3.41 -19.30
N PRO A 30 -8.11 -4.26 -20.32
CA PRO A 30 -9.13 -5.23 -20.71
C PRO A 30 -9.29 -6.33 -19.66
N GLY A 31 -10.50 -6.91 -19.56
CA GLY A 31 -10.78 -8.03 -18.66
C GLY A 31 -11.09 -7.65 -17.21
N CYS A 32 -11.30 -6.36 -16.94
CA CYS A 32 -11.95 -5.88 -15.72
C CYS A 32 -13.01 -4.82 -16.03
N SER A 33 -13.85 -4.52 -15.04
CA SER A 33 -14.93 -3.54 -15.11
C SER A 33 -14.88 -2.60 -13.92
N CYS A 34 -15.80 -1.63 -13.86
CA CYS A 34 -16.02 -0.81 -12.69
C CYS A 34 -16.19 -1.65 -11.42
N GLY A 35 -15.76 -1.09 -10.29
CA GLY A 35 -15.99 -1.63 -8.96
C GLY A 35 -17.48 -1.75 -8.63
N PRO A 36 -17.81 -2.57 -7.61
CA PRO A 36 -19.19 -2.83 -7.23
C PRO A 36 -19.88 -1.57 -6.70
N ILE A 37 -21.18 -1.46 -7.00
CA ILE A 37 -22.05 -0.46 -6.37
C ILE A 37 -22.26 -0.86 -4.91
N PRO A 38 -22.09 0.05 -3.94
CA PRO A 38 -22.36 -0.27 -2.54
C PRO A 38 -23.81 -0.70 -2.32
N GLY A 39 -24.01 -1.72 -1.48
CA GLY A 39 -25.36 -2.22 -1.14
C GLY A 39 -26.11 -1.34 -0.13
N GLU A 40 -25.44 -0.39 0.51
CA GLU A 40 -26.04 0.58 1.42
C GLU A 40 -26.92 1.56 0.66
N THR A 41 -28.10 1.92 1.20
CA THR A 41 -28.94 2.94 0.57
C THR A 41 -28.24 4.30 0.68
N PRO A 42 -28.09 5.03 -0.43
CA PRO A 42 -27.48 6.35 -0.40
C PRO A 42 -28.41 7.31 0.38
N GLY A 43 -27.83 8.29 1.07
CA GLY A 43 -28.59 9.24 1.88
C GLY A 43 -29.59 10.09 1.06
N PRO A 44 -30.38 10.96 1.71
CA PRO A 44 -31.34 11.83 1.02
C PRO A 44 -30.65 12.77 0.01
N GLY A 45 -31.03 12.70 -1.27
CA GLY A 45 -30.43 13.51 -2.36
C GLY A 45 -29.18 12.90 -3.01
N TYR A 46 -28.79 11.69 -2.61
CA TYR A 46 -27.65 10.94 -3.14
C TYR A 46 -28.17 9.81 -4.02
N ARG A 47 -27.48 9.54 -5.14
CA ARG A 47 -27.69 8.32 -5.93
C ARG A 47 -26.36 7.65 -6.19
N TRP A 48 -26.32 6.33 -6.04
CA TRP A 48 -25.18 5.57 -6.53
C TRP A 48 -25.15 5.60 -8.05
N GLY A 49 -23.97 5.79 -8.62
CA GLY A 49 -23.76 5.77 -10.06
C GLY A 49 -22.33 6.12 -10.42
N GLY A 50 -22.05 6.25 -11.71
CA GLY A 50 -20.67 6.40 -12.20
C GLY A 50 -19.90 5.08 -12.15
N CYS A 51 -18.58 5.17 -12.29
CA CYS A 51 -17.68 4.02 -12.33
C CYS A 51 -16.77 4.05 -11.10
N ALA A 52 -17.03 3.17 -10.14
CA ALA A 52 -16.23 3.05 -8.91
C ALA A 52 -14.88 2.38 -9.20
N ASP A 53 -13.82 2.73 -8.48
CA ASP A 53 -12.52 2.06 -8.62
C ASP A 53 -12.62 0.58 -8.26
N ASN A 54 -12.09 -0.31 -9.11
CA ASN A 54 -12.16 -1.75 -8.88
C ASN A 54 -11.01 -2.21 -7.96
N LEU A 55 -11.07 -1.77 -6.71
CA LEU A 55 -10.04 -2.02 -5.70
C LEU A 55 -9.79 -3.52 -5.50
N ASN A 56 -10.84 -4.36 -5.48
CA ASN A 56 -10.68 -5.80 -5.30
C ASN A 56 -9.82 -6.42 -6.41
N TYR A 57 -10.11 -6.08 -7.66
CA TYR A 57 -9.31 -6.53 -8.80
C TYR A 57 -7.87 -6.00 -8.72
N GLY A 58 -7.71 -4.70 -8.39
CA GLY A 58 -6.41 -4.07 -8.19
C GLY A 58 -5.54 -4.77 -7.14
N LEU A 59 -6.11 -5.12 -5.99
CA LEU A 59 -5.41 -5.85 -4.92
C LEU A 59 -5.01 -7.27 -5.35
N ILE A 60 -5.91 -8.00 -6.01
CA ILE A 60 -5.64 -9.37 -6.47
C ILE A 60 -4.53 -9.38 -7.51
N MET A 61 -4.63 -8.55 -8.55
CA MET A 61 -3.63 -8.52 -9.62
C MET A 61 -2.33 -7.87 -9.16
N GLY A 62 -2.41 -6.80 -8.37
CA GLY A 62 -1.25 -6.11 -7.82
C GLY A 62 -0.41 -7.03 -6.94
N SER A 63 -1.03 -7.82 -6.07
CA SER A 63 -0.33 -8.80 -5.23
C SER A 63 0.39 -9.89 -6.04
N LYS A 64 -0.22 -10.37 -7.14
CA LYS A 64 0.41 -11.36 -8.02
C LYS A 64 1.71 -10.82 -8.61
N PHE A 65 1.75 -9.54 -8.94
CA PHE A 65 2.93 -8.89 -9.50
C PHE A 65 3.96 -8.53 -8.42
N SER A 66 3.55 -7.81 -7.36
CA SER A 66 4.46 -7.32 -6.31
C SER A 66 5.12 -8.44 -5.52
N ASP A 67 4.40 -9.55 -5.30
CA ASP A 67 4.86 -10.63 -4.43
C ASP A 67 5.53 -11.78 -5.19
N ALA A 68 5.42 -11.81 -6.53
CA ALA A 68 6.02 -12.86 -7.37
C ALA A 68 7.53 -13.06 -7.09
N PRO A 69 8.36 -12.00 -6.97
CA PRO A 69 9.78 -12.18 -6.67
C PRO A 69 10.04 -12.87 -5.32
N MET A 70 9.16 -12.74 -4.34
CA MET A 70 9.34 -13.34 -3.01
C MET A 70 9.00 -14.83 -2.99
N LYS A 71 8.14 -15.28 -3.93
CA LYS A 71 7.75 -16.69 -4.08
C LYS A 71 8.80 -17.55 -4.78
N MET A 72 9.81 -16.94 -5.40
CA MET A 72 10.90 -17.67 -6.07
C MET A 72 11.89 -18.30 -5.07
N LYS A 73 12.36 -19.52 -5.37
CA LYS A 73 13.29 -20.27 -4.51
C LYS A 73 14.60 -19.52 -4.25
N LYS A 74 15.11 -18.75 -5.21
CA LYS A 74 16.40 -18.01 -5.14
C LYS A 74 16.35 -16.63 -4.45
N SER A 75 15.19 -16.20 -3.93
CA SER A 75 14.98 -14.80 -3.51
C SER A 75 15.53 -14.45 -2.11
N GLY A 76 16.85 -14.49 -1.91
CA GLY A 76 17.49 -13.98 -0.69
C GLY A 76 17.09 -14.67 0.64
N SER A 77 17.45 -14.03 1.76
CA SER A 77 17.19 -14.54 3.12
C SER A 77 15.69 -14.65 3.43
N GLN A 78 15.29 -15.74 4.10
CA GLN A 78 13.91 -15.98 4.55
C GLN A 78 13.35 -14.80 5.36
N ALA A 79 14.18 -14.16 6.21
CA ALA A 79 13.78 -13.01 7.00
C ALA A 79 13.43 -11.80 6.12
N ASN A 80 14.23 -11.52 5.07
CA ASN A 80 13.94 -10.45 4.12
C ASN A 80 12.64 -10.73 3.36
N LYS A 81 12.41 -11.98 2.91
CA LYS A 81 11.15 -12.34 2.24
C LYS A 81 9.93 -12.05 3.11
N LEU A 82 9.96 -12.47 4.37
CA LEU A 82 8.86 -12.22 5.32
C LEU A 82 8.65 -10.73 5.54
N MET A 83 9.73 -9.97 5.71
CA MET A 83 9.69 -8.52 5.88
C MET A 83 9.09 -7.82 4.64
N HIS A 84 9.51 -8.21 3.43
CA HIS A 84 9.00 -7.63 2.19
C HIS A 84 7.52 -7.93 1.98
N LEU A 85 7.09 -9.18 2.18
CA LEU A 85 5.67 -9.57 2.07
C LEU A 85 4.81 -8.83 3.08
N HIS A 86 5.26 -8.71 4.33
CA HIS A 86 4.57 -7.94 5.38
C HIS A 86 4.40 -6.48 4.97
N ASN A 87 5.49 -5.81 4.57
CA ASN A 87 5.43 -4.40 4.21
C ASN A 87 4.57 -4.16 2.95
N SER A 88 4.62 -5.06 1.95
CA SER A 88 3.72 -5.01 0.78
C SER A 88 2.25 -5.13 1.18
N GLU A 89 1.93 -5.94 2.18
CA GLU A 89 0.56 -6.06 2.71
C GLU A 89 0.14 -4.81 3.49
N VAL A 90 1.02 -4.24 4.31
CA VAL A 90 0.77 -2.93 4.97
C VAL A 90 0.42 -1.86 3.93
N GLY A 91 1.16 -1.83 2.81
CA GLY A 91 0.87 -0.95 1.67
C GLY A 91 -0.55 -1.11 1.13
N ARG A 92 -0.95 -2.36 0.89
CA ARG A 92 -2.29 -2.71 0.40
C ARG A 92 -3.40 -2.39 1.42
N GLN A 93 -3.13 -2.53 2.71
CA GLN A 93 -4.08 -2.14 3.76
C GLN A 93 -4.29 -0.62 3.81
N VAL A 94 -3.22 0.19 3.64
CA VAL A 94 -3.36 1.65 3.53
C VAL A 94 -4.20 2.02 2.31
N LEU A 95 -3.93 1.40 1.15
CA LEU A 95 -4.74 1.59 -0.05
C LEU A 95 -6.22 1.21 0.18
N LYS A 96 -6.48 0.12 0.89
CA LYS A 96 -7.85 -0.30 1.21
C LYS A 96 -8.57 0.71 2.11
N ALA A 97 -7.84 1.30 3.06
CA ALA A 97 -8.35 2.33 3.95
C ALA A 97 -8.57 3.69 3.25
N SER A 98 -7.90 3.94 2.12
CA SER A 98 -8.01 5.19 1.36
C SER A 98 -9.22 5.25 0.42
N LEU A 99 -10.17 4.32 0.54
CA LEU A 99 -11.39 4.30 -0.25
C LEU A 99 -12.39 5.31 0.32
N GLU A 100 -12.82 6.26 -0.50
CA GLU A 100 -13.72 7.34 -0.10
C GLU A 100 -14.94 7.45 -1.04
N MET A 101 -15.96 8.15 -0.58
CA MET A 101 -17.11 8.49 -1.41
C MET A 101 -16.78 9.75 -2.22
N LYS A 102 -16.71 9.62 -3.54
CA LYS A 102 -16.59 10.74 -4.47
C LYS A 102 -17.96 11.02 -5.08
N CYS A 103 -18.30 12.29 -5.25
CA CYS A 103 -19.60 12.70 -5.78
C CYS A 103 -19.46 13.79 -6.84
N LYS A 104 -20.35 13.76 -7.83
CA LYS A 104 -20.55 14.82 -8.83
C LYS A 104 -21.94 15.41 -8.68
N CYS A 105 -22.01 16.73 -8.59
CA CYS A 105 -23.27 17.46 -8.49
C CYS A 105 -23.91 17.67 -9.86
N HIS A 106 -25.24 17.51 -9.89
CA HIS A 106 -26.09 17.66 -11.05
C HIS A 106 -27.29 18.51 -10.65
N GLY A 107 -27.26 19.80 -10.95
CA GLY A 107 -28.35 20.73 -10.67
C GLY A 107 -28.23 21.97 -11.54
N VAL A 108 -29.34 22.70 -11.67
CA VAL A 108 -29.38 23.95 -12.43
C VAL A 108 -28.31 24.89 -11.88
N SER A 109 -27.54 25.51 -12.78
CA SER A 109 -26.43 26.41 -12.45
C SER A 109 -25.35 25.79 -11.54
N GLY A 110 -25.14 24.46 -11.60
CA GLY A 110 -24.11 23.76 -10.83
C GLY A 110 -24.50 23.46 -9.37
N SER A 111 -25.78 23.60 -9.02
CA SER A 111 -26.27 23.23 -7.69
C SER A 111 -26.15 21.72 -7.41
N CYS A 112 -26.06 21.34 -6.13
CA CYS A 112 -25.97 19.95 -5.66
C CYS A 112 -27.33 19.37 -5.21
N SER A 113 -28.44 19.82 -5.80
CA SER A 113 -29.79 19.34 -5.46
C SER A 113 -29.95 17.83 -5.75
N ILE A 114 -29.27 17.32 -6.77
CA ILE A 114 -29.05 15.91 -7.02
C ILE A 114 -27.55 15.70 -7.20
N LYS A 115 -26.99 14.63 -6.64
CA LYS A 115 -25.61 14.23 -6.91
C LYS A 115 -25.47 12.73 -7.07
N THR A 116 -24.57 12.35 -7.97
CA THR A 116 -24.21 10.97 -8.25
C THR A 116 -22.90 10.67 -7.54
N CYS A 117 -22.85 9.60 -6.76
CA CYS A 117 -21.67 9.23 -5.98
C CYS A 117 -21.18 7.82 -6.33
N TRP A 118 -19.89 7.60 -6.16
CA TRP A 118 -19.20 6.31 -6.30
C TRP A 118 -18.12 6.15 -5.22
N LYS A 119 -17.64 4.92 -5.00
CA LYS A 119 -16.45 4.69 -4.19
C LYS A 119 -15.22 4.85 -5.09
N GLY A 120 -14.32 5.75 -4.71
CA GLY A 120 -13.07 6.01 -5.42
C GLY A 120 -11.89 5.99 -4.46
N LEU A 121 -10.72 5.70 -4.98
CA LEU A 121 -9.47 5.76 -4.21
C LEU A 121 -9.01 7.21 -4.11
N GLN A 122 -8.42 7.59 -2.97
CA GLN A 122 -7.65 8.83 -2.85
C GLN A 122 -6.52 8.90 -3.88
N GLU A 123 -5.97 10.10 -4.06
CA GLU A 123 -4.80 10.26 -4.91
C GLU A 123 -3.59 9.55 -4.30
N LEU A 124 -2.71 9.03 -5.17
CA LEU A 124 -1.56 8.24 -4.72
C LEU A 124 -0.63 9.04 -3.78
N ARG A 125 -0.63 10.37 -3.92
CA ARG A 125 0.11 11.29 -3.04
C ARG A 125 -0.33 11.18 -1.58
N ASP A 126 -1.64 11.09 -1.32
CA ASP A 126 -2.18 11.03 0.05
C ASP A 126 -1.87 9.66 0.68
N ILE A 127 -2.03 8.60 -0.12
CA ILE A 127 -1.62 7.23 0.26
C ILE A 127 -0.12 7.17 0.59
N ALA A 128 0.72 7.83 -0.21
CA ALA A 128 2.16 7.89 0.03
C ALA A 128 2.50 8.68 1.31
N LEU A 129 1.73 9.72 1.64
CA LEU A 129 1.89 10.48 2.88
C LEU A 129 1.54 9.63 4.10
N ASP A 130 0.46 8.84 4.04
CA ASP A 130 0.10 7.90 5.10
C ASP A 130 1.17 6.83 5.31
N LEU A 131 1.72 6.30 4.22
CA LEU A 131 2.85 5.37 4.29
C LEU A 131 4.12 6.03 4.83
N LYS A 132 4.34 7.32 4.55
CA LYS A 132 5.47 8.08 5.12
C LYS A 132 5.33 8.19 6.63
N ASN A 133 4.12 8.43 7.15
CA ASN A 133 3.88 8.44 8.60
C ASN A 133 4.20 7.07 9.23
N LYS A 134 3.82 5.98 8.57
CA LYS A 134 4.18 4.61 9.01
C LYS A 134 5.68 4.33 8.90
N TYR A 135 6.37 4.91 7.92
CA TYR A 135 7.83 4.83 7.81
C TYR A 135 8.51 5.49 9.01
N LEU A 136 8.04 6.66 9.44
CA LEU A 136 8.62 7.37 10.58
C LEU A 136 8.49 6.57 11.89
N SER A 137 7.40 5.81 12.05
CA SER A 137 7.14 4.96 13.22
C SER A 137 7.47 3.48 13.01
N ALA A 138 8.26 3.12 11.99
CA ALA A 138 8.53 1.72 11.67
C ALA A 138 9.31 1.00 12.79
N THR A 139 9.03 -0.30 12.96
CA THR A 139 9.57 -1.11 14.06
C THR A 139 10.74 -1.97 13.60
N LYS A 140 11.84 -1.96 14.36
CA LYS A 140 12.97 -2.86 14.12
C LYS A 140 12.63 -4.26 14.62
N VAL A 141 12.79 -5.26 13.77
CA VAL A 141 12.49 -6.65 14.09
C VAL A 141 13.73 -7.53 13.97
N VAL A 142 13.70 -8.65 14.67
CA VAL A 142 14.69 -9.73 14.60
C VAL A 142 14.02 -11.04 14.23
N HIS A 143 14.76 -11.90 13.56
CA HIS A 143 14.29 -13.21 13.16
C HIS A 143 14.55 -14.22 14.28
N ARG A 144 13.49 -14.69 14.96
CA ARG A 144 13.59 -15.67 16.05
C ARG A 144 12.90 -17.00 15.69
N PRO A 145 13.49 -18.15 16.05
CA PRO A 145 12.80 -19.43 16.02
C PRO A 145 11.77 -19.49 17.16
N MET A 146 10.55 -19.94 16.86
CA MET A 146 9.50 -20.22 17.85
C MET A 146 8.89 -21.59 17.52
N GLY A 147 9.39 -22.62 18.19
CA GLY A 147 9.12 -24.02 17.84
C GLY A 147 9.69 -24.35 16.45
N THR A 148 8.87 -24.97 15.59
CA THR A 148 9.25 -25.32 14.21
C THR A 148 9.12 -24.16 13.22
N ARG A 149 8.46 -23.06 13.63
CA ARG A 149 8.21 -21.89 12.79
C ARG A 149 9.16 -20.75 13.14
N LYS A 150 9.46 -19.93 12.13
CA LYS A 150 10.34 -18.77 12.27
C LYS A 150 9.50 -17.51 12.13
N TYR A 151 9.65 -16.58 13.06
CA TYR A 151 8.85 -15.35 13.11
C TYR A 151 9.74 -14.11 13.17
N LEU A 152 9.21 -13.00 12.66
CA LEU A 152 9.77 -11.67 12.87
C LEU A 152 9.12 -11.09 14.14
N VAL A 153 9.95 -10.75 15.12
CA VAL A 153 9.50 -10.17 16.39
C VAL A 153 10.20 -8.85 16.65
N PRO A 154 9.55 -7.86 17.29
CA PRO A 154 10.19 -6.60 17.68
C PRO A 154 11.47 -6.85 18.50
N LYS A 155 12.50 -6.02 18.29
CA LYS A 155 13.78 -6.15 18.99
C LYS A 155 13.71 -5.71 20.46
N ASP A 156 13.01 -4.60 20.72
CA ASP A 156 13.16 -3.82 21.96
C ASP A 156 11.87 -3.74 22.81
N ILE A 157 10.80 -4.48 22.46
CA ILE A 157 9.53 -4.49 23.19
C ILE A 157 9.21 -5.94 23.56
N ASP A 158 8.76 -6.16 24.81
CA ASP A 158 8.11 -7.40 25.29
C ASP A 158 7.39 -8.11 24.16
N ILE A 159 7.52 -9.45 24.11
CA ILE A 159 7.11 -10.45 23.08
C ILE A 159 5.72 -10.21 22.47
N ARG A 160 5.49 -9.04 21.89
CA ARG A 160 4.24 -8.63 21.29
C ARG A 160 4.38 -8.89 19.80
N PRO A 161 3.38 -9.51 19.17
CA PRO A 161 3.38 -9.68 17.73
C PRO A 161 3.51 -8.34 17.02
N VAL A 162 4.18 -8.34 15.87
CA VAL A 162 4.18 -7.20 14.95
C VAL A 162 2.72 -6.93 14.54
N LYS A 163 2.30 -5.67 14.62
CA LYS A 163 0.98 -5.24 14.14
C LYS A 163 0.92 -5.36 12.62
N GLU A 164 -0.19 -5.85 12.09
CA GLU A 164 -0.40 -5.96 10.63
C GLU A 164 -0.40 -4.60 9.92
N THR A 165 -0.51 -3.50 10.65
CA THR A 165 -0.58 -2.13 10.13
C THR A 165 0.72 -1.33 10.29
N GLU A 166 1.78 -1.92 10.87
CA GLU A 166 3.06 -1.24 11.07
C GLU A 166 4.11 -1.72 10.07
N LEU A 167 4.95 -0.80 9.57
CA LEU A 167 6.09 -1.18 8.74
C LEU A 167 7.22 -1.74 9.62
N ILE A 168 7.92 -2.74 9.10
CA ILE A 168 9.01 -3.41 9.81
C ILE A 168 10.31 -3.45 9.01
N TYR A 169 11.44 -3.43 9.73
CA TYR A 169 12.77 -3.51 9.12
C TYR A 169 13.74 -4.32 9.98
N LEU A 170 14.74 -4.93 9.33
CA LEU A 170 15.71 -5.83 9.98
C LEU A 170 17.02 -5.12 10.34
N GLN A 171 17.47 -4.21 9.49
CA GLN A 171 18.80 -3.60 9.57
C GLN A 171 18.69 -2.09 9.74
N SER A 172 19.57 -1.52 10.57
CA SER A 172 19.69 -0.06 10.66
C SER A 172 20.10 0.51 9.30
N SER A 173 19.58 1.68 8.97
CA SER A 173 19.94 2.39 7.74
C SER A 173 21.42 2.81 7.79
N PRO A 174 22.13 2.80 6.66
CA PRO A 174 23.49 3.33 6.58
C PRO A 174 23.50 4.85 6.72
N ASP A 175 24.68 5.43 6.88
CA ASP A 175 24.86 6.86 6.69
C ASP A 175 24.73 7.21 5.19
N PHE A 176 23.86 8.15 4.89
CA PHE A 176 23.61 8.65 3.54
C PHE A 176 24.33 9.97 3.25
N CYS A 177 25.01 10.57 4.24
CA CYS A 177 25.73 11.83 4.07
C CYS A 177 26.88 11.69 3.05
N MET A 178 27.66 10.62 3.19
CA MET A 178 28.82 10.31 2.35
C MET A 178 28.45 9.36 1.20
N LYS A 179 29.09 9.53 0.04
CA LYS A 179 28.97 8.59 -1.09
C LYS A 179 29.48 7.21 -0.66
N ASN A 180 28.66 6.18 -0.87
CA ASN A 180 29.00 4.80 -0.57
C ASN A 180 28.37 3.86 -1.61
N GLU A 181 29.17 3.42 -2.58
CA GLU A 181 28.73 2.60 -3.72
C GLU A 181 28.25 1.21 -3.30
N LYS A 182 28.78 0.64 -2.20
CA LYS A 182 28.38 -0.70 -1.73
C LYS A 182 26.92 -0.76 -1.30
N VAL A 183 26.38 0.35 -0.78
CA VAL A 183 24.98 0.45 -0.33
C VAL A 183 24.12 1.28 -1.28
N GLY A 184 24.70 1.77 -2.39
CA GLY A 184 24.02 2.64 -3.34
C GLY A 184 23.76 4.07 -2.86
N SER A 185 24.50 4.56 -1.86
CA SER A 185 24.39 5.94 -1.39
C SER A 185 25.19 6.87 -2.30
N HIS A 186 24.55 7.91 -2.85
CA HIS A 186 25.21 8.92 -3.67
C HIS A 186 25.90 10.03 -2.85
N GLY A 187 25.62 10.11 -1.54
CA GLY A 187 26.02 11.25 -0.72
C GLY A 187 25.10 12.46 -0.90
N THR A 188 25.44 13.56 -0.21
CA THR A 188 24.59 14.76 -0.13
C THR A 188 25.29 16.06 -0.55
N GLN A 189 26.52 16.01 -1.05
CA GLN A 189 27.33 17.21 -1.33
C GLN A 189 26.72 18.16 -2.37
N ASP A 190 25.92 17.66 -3.32
CA ASP A 190 25.39 18.44 -4.45
C ASP A 190 23.85 18.56 -4.45
N ARG A 191 23.20 18.51 -3.28
CA ARG A 191 21.73 18.47 -3.13
C ARG A 191 21.13 19.66 -2.37
#